data_AF-A0A2Y9FLT6-F1
#
_entry.id   AF-A0A2Y9FLT6-F1
#
_cell.length_a   1.000
_cell.length_b   1.000
_cell.length_c   1.000
_cell.angle_alpha   90.00
_cell.angle_beta   90.00
_cell.angle_gamma   90.00
#
_symmetry.space_group_name_H-M   'P 1'
#
loop_
_entity.id
_entity.type
_entity.pdbx_description
1 polymer ?
#
loop_
_entity_poly.entity_id
_entity_poly.type
_entity_poly.pdbx_seq_one_letter_code
_entity_poly.pdbx_strand_id
1 'polypeptide(L)'
;MEWAQLPFLHELIEALLKAYQQKLFVTHTVDELLWGYKDEILSLINVFKPDISPYFGLFYGKNGTNDGDYVFLTGEDNYLNFSKIVEWNGKTSLDWWTADECNMINGTDGDSFHPLITKDEVLYVFPSDFCRSVYITFSDFESVQGLPALRFKVPAEILANTSDNAGFCIPKGNCLGSGVLNVSVCKNGAPIIMSFPHFYQADEKFVSAIEGMHPNKEYHETFVDINPLTGIILRAAKRFQINVYVKKLDDFIETGNIRTLVFPVMYINESVLIDKETASRLKSVINTTLIITNIPYIIMALGVFFGLIFTWLACRGQGSMDEGTADERAPLIRT
;
A
#
# COMPACT_ATOMS: atom_id res chain seq x y z
N MET A 1 -3.16 16.35 -20.71
CA MET A 1 -3.29 17.83 -20.72
C MET A 1 -4.00 18.24 -22.01
N GLU A 2 -5.33 18.07 -22.10
CA GLU A 2 -6.06 18.43 -23.34
C GLU A 2 -6.01 19.94 -23.62
N TRP A 3 -5.77 20.77 -22.60
CA TRP A 3 -5.70 22.22 -22.74
C TRP A 3 -4.41 22.74 -23.39
N ALA A 4 -3.26 22.06 -23.22
CA ALA A 4 -2.01 22.44 -23.90
C ALA A 4 -1.98 22.04 -25.38
N GLN A 5 -2.96 21.25 -25.82
CA GLN A 5 -3.18 20.90 -27.23
C GLN A 5 -4.31 21.71 -27.88
N LEU A 6 -4.93 22.65 -27.15
CA LEU A 6 -5.78 23.66 -27.80
C LEU A 6 -4.86 24.53 -28.67
N PRO A 7 -5.12 24.65 -29.99
CA PRO A 7 -4.20 25.29 -30.93
C PRO A 7 -3.76 26.70 -30.49
N PHE A 8 -4.72 27.48 -29.97
CA PHE A 8 -4.48 28.84 -29.47
C PHE A 8 -3.55 28.89 -28.25
N LEU A 9 -3.68 27.93 -27.33
CA LEU A 9 -2.85 27.90 -26.13
C LEU A 9 -1.45 27.37 -26.44
N HIS A 10 -1.34 26.47 -27.41
CA HIS A 10 -0.07 25.97 -27.93
C HIS A 10 0.79 27.09 -28.51
N GLU A 11 0.21 27.88 -29.43
CA GLU A 11 0.89 29.05 -30.02
C GLU A 11 1.26 30.10 -28.95
N LEU A 12 0.39 30.34 -27.97
CA LEU A 12 0.67 31.25 -26.85
C LEU A 12 1.84 30.76 -26.00
N ILE A 13 1.86 29.49 -25.62
CA ILE A 13 2.93 28.89 -24.82
C ILE A 13 4.25 28.94 -25.59
N GLU A 14 4.25 28.58 -26.87
CA GLU A 14 5.44 28.64 -27.72
C GLU A 14 5.99 30.08 -27.80
N ALA A 15 5.12 31.06 -28.02
CA ALA A 15 5.50 32.47 -28.05
C ALA A 15 6.09 32.95 -26.71
N LEU A 16 5.51 32.54 -25.59
CA LEU A 16 6.00 32.89 -24.25
C LEU A 16 7.35 32.23 -23.95
N LEU A 17 7.52 30.94 -24.24
CA LEU A 17 8.78 30.23 -24.03
C LEU A 17 9.93 30.90 -24.81
N LYS A 18 9.66 31.25 -26.08
CA LYS A 18 10.63 31.92 -26.94
C LYS A 18 10.95 33.35 -26.50
N ALA A 19 9.93 34.12 -26.09
CA ALA A 19 10.12 35.51 -25.66
C ALA A 19 10.91 35.61 -24.35
N TYR A 20 10.70 34.67 -23.43
CA TYR A 20 11.32 34.67 -22.09
C TYR A 20 12.54 33.75 -21.97
N GLN A 21 12.99 33.13 -23.07
CA GLN A 21 14.21 32.31 -23.14
C GLN A 21 14.30 31.23 -22.06
N GLN A 22 13.21 30.49 -21.88
CA GLN A 22 13.14 29.43 -20.87
C GLN A 22 14.14 28.31 -21.16
N LYS A 23 14.55 27.61 -20.09
CA LYS A 23 15.53 26.52 -20.16
C LYS A 23 14.88 25.22 -19.72
N LEU A 24 15.26 24.12 -20.37
CA LEU A 24 14.78 22.78 -20.01
C LEU A 24 15.30 22.31 -18.64
N PHE A 25 16.55 22.67 -18.30
CA PHE A 25 17.14 22.37 -17.00
C PHE A 25 17.22 23.65 -16.18
N VAL A 26 16.67 23.57 -14.97
CA VAL A 26 16.59 24.69 -14.02
C VAL A 26 17.32 24.33 -12.72
N THR A 27 17.68 25.35 -11.93
CA THR A 27 18.31 25.18 -10.62
C THR A 27 17.50 25.93 -9.59
N HIS A 28 16.97 25.18 -8.62
CA HIS A 28 16.19 25.67 -7.50
C HIS A 28 16.66 25.00 -6.22
N THR A 29 16.28 25.58 -5.09
CA THR A 29 16.49 24.96 -3.78
C THR A 29 15.57 23.74 -3.62
N VAL A 30 15.92 22.85 -2.68
CA VAL A 30 15.08 21.69 -2.35
C VAL A 30 13.70 22.13 -1.84
N ASP A 31 13.65 23.21 -1.05
CA ASP A 31 12.42 23.78 -0.52
C ASP A 31 11.47 24.24 -1.65
N GLU A 32 12.01 24.98 -2.62
CA GLU A 32 11.27 25.43 -3.80
C GLU A 32 10.71 24.26 -4.64
N LEU A 33 11.52 23.23 -4.91
CA LEU A 33 11.08 22.08 -5.71
C LEU A 33 10.01 21.25 -5.00
N LEU A 34 10.10 21.10 -3.68
CA LEU A 34 9.12 20.34 -2.90
C LEU A 34 7.85 21.15 -2.67
N TRP A 35 7.97 22.35 -2.11
CA TRP A 35 6.83 23.07 -1.55
C TRP A 35 6.28 24.17 -2.44
N GLY A 36 7.02 24.57 -3.46
CA GLY A 36 6.56 25.50 -4.47
C GLY A 36 7.52 26.65 -4.73
N TYR A 37 7.71 26.98 -6.00
CA TYR A 37 8.26 28.26 -6.43
C TYR A 37 7.36 28.89 -7.48
N LYS A 38 7.48 30.21 -7.63
CA LYS A 38 6.71 30.95 -8.64
C LYS A 38 7.39 30.79 -9.99
N ASP A 39 6.70 30.19 -10.94
CA ASP A 39 7.19 30.00 -12.30
C ASP A 39 6.78 31.18 -13.19
N GLU A 40 7.70 31.66 -14.04
CA GLU A 40 7.46 32.83 -14.88
C GLU A 40 6.38 32.57 -15.93
N ILE A 41 6.39 31.39 -16.57
CA ILE A 41 5.42 31.04 -17.61
C ILE A 41 4.04 30.79 -17.01
N LEU A 42 3.97 30.04 -15.91
CA LEU A 42 2.71 29.85 -15.18
C LEU A 42 2.15 31.17 -14.67
N SER A 43 3.00 32.11 -14.24
CA SER A 43 2.58 33.45 -13.85
C SER A 43 1.94 34.23 -14.99
N LEU A 44 2.49 34.15 -16.19
CA LEU A 44 1.92 34.81 -17.37
C LEU A 44 0.62 34.15 -17.82
N ILE A 45 0.55 32.81 -17.79
CA ILE A 45 -0.66 32.06 -18.12
C ILE A 45 -1.78 32.37 -17.12
N ASN A 46 -1.46 32.47 -15.82
CA ASN A 46 -2.44 32.79 -14.77
C ASN A 46 -3.18 34.11 -15.02
N VAL A 47 -2.54 35.11 -15.65
CA VAL A 47 -3.19 36.38 -16.02
C VAL A 47 -4.35 36.16 -17.00
N PHE A 48 -4.21 35.21 -17.93
CA PHE A 48 -5.24 34.90 -18.94
C PHE A 48 -6.19 33.78 -18.49
N LYS A 49 -5.73 32.89 -17.62
CA LYS A 49 -6.43 31.70 -17.10
C LYS A 49 -6.21 31.63 -15.57
N PRO A 50 -7.03 32.37 -14.77
CA PRO A 50 -6.84 32.46 -13.32
C PRO A 50 -6.88 31.12 -12.58
N ASP A 51 -7.51 30.09 -13.16
CA ASP A 51 -7.60 28.74 -12.59
C ASP A 51 -6.24 28.01 -12.56
N ILE A 52 -5.27 28.41 -13.38
CA ILE A 52 -3.93 27.82 -13.41
C ILE A 52 -3.06 28.53 -12.40
N SER A 53 -2.60 27.85 -11.35
CA SER A 53 -1.74 28.45 -10.33
C SER A 53 -0.40 28.92 -10.92
N PRO A 54 0.12 30.09 -10.53
CA PRO A 54 1.45 30.56 -10.95
C PRO A 54 2.60 29.84 -10.22
N TYR A 55 2.30 28.97 -9.26
CA TYR A 55 3.29 28.23 -8.48
C TYR A 55 3.36 26.77 -8.92
N PHE A 56 4.57 26.22 -8.94
CA PHE A 56 4.83 24.82 -9.18
C PHE A 56 5.68 24.24 -8.05
N GLY A 57 5.34 23.04 -7.60
CA GLY A 57 6.13 22.23 -6.68
C GLY A 57 5.58 20.81 -6.64
N LEU A 58 6.45 19.84 -6.37
CA LEU A 58 6.09 18.41 -6.36
C LEU A 58 5.03 18.08 -5.30
N PHE A 59 5.05 18.81 -4.18
CA PHE A 59 4.11 18.73 -3.06
C PHE A 59 3.46 20.09 -2.76
N TYR A 60 3.37 20.97 -3.76
CA TYR A 60 2.75 22.28 -3.61
C TYR A 60 1.30 22.15 -3.12
N GLY A 61 0.97 22.92 -2.07
CA GLY A 61 -0.37 22.93 -1.49
C GLY A 61 -0.78 21.68 -0.71
N LYS A 62 0.15 20.72 -0.47
CA LYS A 62 -0.14 19.50 0.31
C LYS A 62 0.08 19.64 1.83
N ASN A 63 0.83 20.66 2.26
CA ASN A 63 1.16 20.81 3.68
C ASN A 63 -0.07 21.25 4.49
N GLY A 64 -0.47 20.46 5.49
CA GLY A 64 -1.63 20.73 6.33
C GLY A 64 -2.98 20.51 5.64
N THR A 65 -3.01 19.75 4.54
CA THR A 65 -4.24 19.40 3.81
C THR A 65 -4.50 17.89 3.85
N ASN A 66 -5.69 17.47 3.45
CA ASN A 66 -6.01 16.07 3.14
C ASN A 66 -5.90 15.81 1.64
N ASP A 67 -6.00 14.55 1.23
CA ASP A 67 -5.93 14.05 -0.15
C ASP A 67 -7.31 13.63 -0.71
N GLY A 68 -8.39 14.06 -0.05
CA GLY A 68 -9.76 13.82 -0.46
C GLY A 68 -10.67 13.35 0.68
N ASP A 69 -11.95 13.27 0.38
CA ASP A 69 -12.96 12.75 1.30
C ASP A 69 -13.10 11.24 1.14
N TYR A 70 -12.88 10.49 2.21
CA TYR A 70 -13.00 9.03 2.23
C TYR A 70 -14.21 8.57 3.04
N VAL A 71 -14.88 7.54 2.52
CA VAL A 71 -15.88 6.77 3.26
C VAL A 71 -15.32 5.36 3.49
N PHE A 72 -15.08 5.03 4.76
CA PHE A 72 -14.51 3.74 5.16
C PHE A 72 -15.55 2.80 5.77
N LEU A 73 -15.35 1.50 5.57
CA LEU A 73 -16.05 0.47 6.34
C LEU A 73 -15.35 0.26 7.68
N THR A 74 -16.10 0.37 8.78
CA THR A 74 -15.57 0.23 10.14
C THR A 74 -15.29 -1.22 10.56
N GLY A 75 -15.81 -2.21 9.83
CA GLY A 75 -15.67 -3.63 10.15
C GLY A 75 -16.66 -4.19 11.19
N GLU A 76 -17.69 -3.41 11.56
CA GLU A 76 -18.77 -3.83 12.47
C GLU A 76 -19.61 -4.97 11.87
N ASP A 77 -19.85 -4.90 10.56
CA ASP A 77 -20.53 -5.93 9.78
C ASP A 77 -19.67 -7.18 9.64
N ASN A 78 -18.39 -6.98 9.30
CA ASN A 78 -17.42 -8.03 9.08
C ASN A 78 -16.00 -7.47 9.27
N TYR A 79 -15.21 -8.09 10.15
CA TYR A 79 -13.83 -7.67 10.41
C TYR A 79 -12.96 -7.66 9.14
N LEU A 80 -13.26 -8.51 8.14
CA LEU A 80 -12.56 -8.55 6.85
C LEU A 80 -12.76 -7.26 6.04
N ASN A 81 -13.76 -6.45 6.37
CA ASN A 81 -14.04 -5.16 5.76
C ASN A 81 -13.44 -3.97 6.53
N PHE A 82 -12.72 -4.22 7.61
CA PHE A 82 -12.10 -3.17 8.41
C PHE A 82 -11.22 -2.24 7.55
N SER A 83 -11.46 -0.93 7.67
CA SER A 83 -10.78 0.16 6.97
C SER A 83 -10.79 0.08 5.44
N LYS A 84 -11.68 -0.73 4.84
CA LYS A 84 -11.85 -0.74 3.38
C LYS A 84 -12.48 0.57 2.91
N ILE A 85 -11.99 1.06 1.78
CA ILE A 85 -12.52 2.26 1.12
C ILE A 85 -13.76 1.86 0.31
N VAL A 86 -14.86 2.55 0.55
CA VAL A 86 -16.10 2.44 -0.24
C VAL A 86 -16.17 3.54 -1.27
N GLU A 87 -15.86 4.76 -0.84
CA GLU A 87 -15.88 5.95 -1.68
C GLU A 87 -14.65 6.81 -1.43
N TRP A 88 -14.16 7.40 -2.50
CA TRP A 88 -13.16 8.46 -2.46
C TRP A 88 -13.66 9.63 -3.32
N ASN A 89 -13.75 10.82 -2.73
CA ASN A 89 -14.31 12.03 -3.35
C ASN A 89 -15.71 11.82 -3.94
N GLY A 90 -16.56 11.08 -3.21
CA GLY A 90 -17.95 10.78 -3.61
C GLY A 90 -18.08 9.81 -4.79
N LYS A 91 -16.99 9.12 -5.17
CA LYS A 91 -16.98 8.10 -6.23
C LYS A 91 -16.55 6.75 -5.66
N THR A 92 -17.22 5.69 -6.11
CA THR A 92 -16.88 4.29 -5.79
C THR A 92 -15.85 3.67 -6.73
N SER A 93 -15.50 4.39 -7.81
CA SER A 93 -14.49 4.01 -8.81
C SER A 93 -13.83 5.24 -9.40
N LEU A 94 -12.64 5.05 -9.95
CA LEU A 94 -11.90 6.06 -10.69
C LEU A 94 -12.49 6.23 -12.10
N ASP A 95 -12.17 7.33 -12.75
CA ASP A 95 -12.59 7.65 -14.11
C ASP A 95 -11.41 7.98 -15.04
N TRP A 96 -10.20 7.57 -14.64
CA TRP A 96 -8.97 7.91 -15.36
C TRP A 96 -8.52 6.83 -16.33
N TRP A 97 -8.73 5.56 -15.99
CA TRP A 97 -8.18 4.42 -16.71
C TRP A 97 -9.14 3.89 -17.76
N THR A 98 -8.63 3.09 -18.71
CA THR A 98 -9.40 2.70 -19.90
C THR A 98 -10.26 1.45 -19.71
N ALA A 99 -10.01 0.68 -18.65
CA ALA A 99 -10.75 -0.54 -18.32
C ALA A 99 -11.39 -0.40 -16.93
N ASP A 100 -12.58 -0.94 -16.76
CA ASP A 100 -13.37 -0.82 -15.53
C ASP A 100 -12.63 -1.46 -14.35
N GLU A 101 -11.95 -2.58 -14.57
CA GLU A 101 -11.15 -3.28 -13.56
C GLU A 101 -9.97 -2.43 -13.07
N CYS A 102 -9.39 -1.62 -13.96
CA CYS A 102 -8.29 -0.70 -13.64
C CYS A 102 -8.76 0.53 -12.85
N ASN A 103 -10.05 0.85 -12.94
CA ASN A 103 -10.68 1.96 -12.22
C ASN A 103 -11.22 1.57 -10.84
N MET A 104 -11.14 0.29 -10.44
CA MET A 104 -11.62 -0.14 -9.13
C MET A 104 -10.78 0.45 -7.99
N ILE A 105 -11.47 0.95 -6.96
CA ILE A 105 -10.87 1.33 -5.68
C ILE A 105 -10.94 0.11 -4.76
N ASN A 106 -9.85 -0.64 -4.70
CA ASN A 106 -9.74 -1.87 -3.94
C ASN A 106 -8.90 -1.67 -2.67
N GLY A 107 -9.37 -2.22 -1.56
CA GLY A 107 -8.60 -2.37 -0.33
C GLY A 107 -8.73 -1.22 0.66
N THR A 108 -7.70 -1.03 1.47
CA THR A 108 -7.59 0.06 2.46
C THR A 108 -6.75 1.21 1.90
N ASP A 109 -6.57 2.28 2.67
CA ASP A 109 -5.63 3.38 2.37
C ASP A 109 -4.16 2.96 2.47
N GLY A 110 -3.88 1.84 3.14
CA GLY A 110 -2.54 1.27 3.30
C GLY A 110 -1.90 1.55 4.65
N ASP A 111 -2.58 2.27 5.55
CA ASP A 111 -2.10 2.59 6.88
C ASP A 111 -2.58 1.59 7.95
N SER A 112 -3.61 0.81 7.61
CA SER A 112 -4.08 -0.32 8.42
C SER A 112 -4.72 -1.42 7.54
N PHE A 113 -4.83 -2.62 8.12
CA PHE A 113 -5.41 -3.79 7.46
C PHE A 113 -6.39 -4.50 8.40
N HIS A 114 -7.23 -5.37 7.85
CA HIS A 114 -8.11 -6.21 8.67
C HIS A 114 -7.30 -7.13 9.61
N PRO A 115 -7.86 -7.51 10.77
CA PRO A 115 -7.22 -8.46 11.66
C PRO A 115 -7.25 -9.89 11.09
N LEU A 116 -6.52 -10.80 11.75
CA LEU A 116 -6.45 -12.23 11.42
C LEU A 116 -5.91 -12.53 10.02
N ILE A 117 -4.86 -11.79 9.62
CA ILE A 117 -4.18 -11.96 8.33
C ILE A 117 -3.45 -13.30 8.28
N THR A 118 -3.58 -13.94 7.14
CA THR A 118 -2.95 -15.18 6.73
C THR A 118 -1.88 -14.91 5.67
N LYS A 119 -0.93 -15.84 5.53
CA LYS A 119 0.15 -15.71 4.52
C LYS A 119 -0.32 -15.97 3.08
N ASP A 120 -1.49 -16.59 2.91
CA ASP A 120 -1.98 -17.07 1.61
C ASP A 120 -2.87 -16.02 0.92
N GLU A 121 -3.19 -14.92 1.61
CA GLU A 121 -4.03 -13.86 1.06
C GLU A 121 -3.23 -12.73 0.40
N VAL A 122 -3.92 -11.99 -0.46
CA VAL A 122 -3.42 -10.81 -1.15
C VAL A 122 -4.10 -9.58 -0.56
N LEU A 123 -3.32 -8.60 -0.12
CA LEU A 123 -3.85 -7.38 0.48
C LEU A 123 -3.88 -6.27 -0.58
N TYR A 124 -5.04 -5.66 -0.77
CA TYR A 124 -5.22 -4.53 -1.67
C TYR A 124 -5.07 -3.20 -0.93
N VAL A 125 -4.53 -2.21 -1.63
CA VAL A 125 -4.32 -0.86 -1.12
C VAL A 125 -4.63 0.15 -2.23
N PHE A 126 -5.27 1.26 -1.89
CA PHE A 126 -5.48 2.41 -2.76
C PHE A 126 -4.63 3.61 -2.30
N PRO A 127 -3.37 3.72 -2.76
CA PRO A 127 -2.57 4.91 -2.54
C PRO A 127 -2.98 6.00 -3.53
N SER A 128 -3.70 7.02 -3.05
CA SER A 128 -4.20 8.14 -3.85
C SER A 128 -3.11 8.83 -4.70
N ASP A 129 -1.92 9.00 -4.14
CA ASP A 129 -0.77 9.61 -4.83
C ASP A 129 -0.28 8.80 -6.04
N PHE A 130 -0.49 7.48 -6.04
CA PHE A 130 -0.13 6.56 -7.13
C PHE A 130 -1.24 6.40 -8.18
N CYS A 131 -2.41 6.97 -7.91
CA CYS A 131 -3.54 7.10 -8.82
C CYS A 131 -4.19 5.79 -9.30
N ARG A 132 -3.94 4.68 -8.61
CA ARG A 132 -4.60 3.39 -8.85
C ARG A 132 -4.53 2.53 -7.60
N SER A 133 -5.40 1.53 -7.51
CA SER A 133 -5.20 0.45 -6.56
C SER A 133 -4.04 -0.45 -6.96
N VAL A 134 -3.35 -0.95 -5.94
CA VAL A 134 -2.26 -1.92 -6.00
C VAL A 134 -2.54 -3.05 -5.02
N TYR A 135 -1.78 -4.12 -5.12
CA TYR A 135 -1.80 -5.19 -4.14
C TYR A 135 -0.40 -5.55 -3.69
N ILE A 136 -0.32 -6.13 -2.50
CA ILE A 136 0.91 -6.61 -1.88
C ILE A 136 0.74 -8.09 -1.54
N THR A 137 1.84 -8.84 -1.67
CA THR A 137 1.87 -10.30 -1.48
C THR A 137 2.85 -10.67 -0.40
N PHE A 138 2.56 -11.78 0.30
CA PHE A 138 3.42 -12.29 1.35
C PHE A 138 4.82 -12.63 0.80
N SER A 139 5.85 -12.24 1.54
CA SER A 139 7.26 -12.50 1.22
C SER A 139 7.88 -13.39 2.30
N ASP A 140 7.93 -12.93 3.54
CA ASP A 140 8.72 -13.55 4.60
C ASP A 140 8.07 -13.40 5.99
N PHE A 141 8.48 -14.26 6.93
CA PHE A 141 8.17 -14.09 8.35
C PHE A 141 9.22 -13.19 9.01
N GLU A 142 8.77 -12.20 9.77
CA GLU A 142 9.62 -11.22 10.44
C GLU A 142 9.30 -11.12 11.94
N SER A 143 10.22 -10.54 12.70
CA SER A 143 9.95 -10.12 14.07
C SER A 143 10.37 -8.67 14.28
N VAL A 144 9.41 -7.84 14.70
CA VAL A 144 9.61 -6.41 14.95
C VAL A 144 9.35 -6.14 16.42
N GLN A 145 10.35 -5.67 17.16
CA GLN A 145 10.28 -5.45 18.62
C GLN A 145 9.75 -6.68 19.42
N GLY A 146 10.02 -7.90 18.94
CA GLY A 146 9.57 -9.14 19.58
C GLY A 146 8.07 -9.44 19.42
N LEU A 147 7.40 -8.77 18.48
CA LEU A 147 6.09 -9.13 17.94
C LEU A 147 6.28 -9.90 16.63
N PRO A 148 5.43 -10.91 16.32
CA PRO A 148 5.43 -11.57 15.02
C PRO A 148 4.89 -10.62 13.95
N ALA A 149 5.49 -10.65 12.76
CA ALA A 149 5.05 -9.89 11.61
C ALA A 149 5.09 -10.75 10.33
N LEU A 150 4.14 -10.50 9.44
CA LEU A 150 4.18 -10.98 8.06
C LEU A 150 4.68 -9.83 7.19
N ARG A 151 5.76 -10.07 6.46
CA ARG A 151 6.27 -9.10 5.48
C ARG A 151 5.52 -9.26 4.18
N PHE A 152 4.84 -8.21 3.76
CA PHE A 152 4.24 -8.08 2.45
C PHE A 152 5.07 -7.12 1.59
N LYS A 153 5.15 -7.41 0.30
CA LYS A 153 5.90 -6.61 -0.68
C LYS A 153 5.06 -6.32 -1.90
N VAL A 154 5.39 -5.23 -2.59
CA VAL A 154 4.82 -4.96 -3.91
C VAL A 154 5.48 -5.87 -4.95
N PRO A 155 4.71 -6.77 -5.60
CA PRO A 155 5.25 -7.66 -6.61
C PRO A 155 5.47 -6.90 -7.93
N ALA A 156 6.41 -7.37 -8.76
CA ALA A 156 6.80 -6.67 -10.00
C ALA A 156 5.64 -6.59 -11.02
N GLU A 157 4.70 -7.54 -10.90
CA GLU A 157 3.47 -7.69 -11.65
C GLU A 157 2.57 -6.45 -11.58
N ILE A 158 2.67 -5.61 -10.55
CA ILE A 158 1.89 -4.36 -10.42
C ILE A 158 2.20 -3.36 -11.53
N LEU A 159 3.46 -3.28 -11.95
CA LEU A 159 3.93 -2.35 -12.98
C LEU A 159 4.43 -3.07 -14.24
N ALA A 160 4.25 -4.40 -14.32
CA ALA A 160 4.68 -5.16 -15.48
C ALA A 160 3.82 -4.85 -16.71
N ASN A 161 4.42 -4.93 -17.89
CA ASN A 161 3.70 -4.78 -19.16
C ASN A 161 2.95 -6.08 -19.50
N THR A 162 1.74 -6.22 -18.95
CA THR A 162 0.87 -7.41 -19.09
C THR A 162 -0.51 -7.03 -19.64
N SER A 163 -1.30 -8.03 -20.07
CA SER A 163 -2.70 -7.83 -20.48
C SER A 163 -3.54 -7.17 -19.39
N ASP A 164 -3.31 -7.58 -18.14
CA ASP A 164 -4.11 -7.14 -16.98
C ASP A 164 -3.81 -5.67 -16.65
N ASN A 165 -2.58 -5.22 -16.90
CA ASN A 165 -2.18 -3.82 -16.73
C ASN A 165 -2.41 -2.96 -17.98
N ALA A 166 -2.88 -3.52 -19.10
CA ALA A 166 -3.04 -2.77 -20.35
C ALA A 166 -4.04 -1.61 -20.21
N GLY A 167 -4.99 -1.71 -19.27
CA GLY A 167 -5.97 -0.66 -18.99
C GLY A 167 -5.37 0.63 -18.40
N PHE A 168 -4.16 0.55 -17.81
CA PHE A 168 -3.42 1.69 -17.28
C PHE A 168 -2.63 2.46 -18.34
N CYS A 169 -2.60 1.98 -19.59
CA CYS A 169 -1.84 2.59 -20.66
C CYS A 169 -2.71 3.56 -21.46
N ILE A 170 -2.38 4.84 -21.37
CA ILE A 170 -3.12 5.93 -22.00
C ILE A 170 -2.18 6.66 -22.98
N PRO A 171 -2.52 6.72 -24.29
CA PRO A 171 -3.69 6.15 -24.96
C PRO A 171 -3.64 4.61 -25.05
N LYS A 172 -4.82 3.98 -25.22
CA LYS A 172 -5.01 2.52 -25.18
C LYS A 172 -3.98 1.78 -26.06
N GLY A 173 -3.31 0.79 -25.47
CA GLY A 173 -2.33 -0.05 -26.15
C GLY A 173 -0.91 0.54 -26.26
N ASN A 174 -0.68 1.75 -25.72
CA ASN A 174 0.63 2.40 -25.76
C ASN A 174 1.27 2.46 -24.36
N CYS A 175 1.77 1.32 -23.88
CA CYS A 175 2.52 1.23 -22.62
C CYS A 175 4.00 1.56 -22.84
N LEU A 176 4.63 2.29 -21.90
CA LEU A 176 6.05 2.66 -22.00
C LEU A 176 7.00 1.46 -21.78
N GLY A 177 6.57 0.44 -21.05
CA GLY A 177 7.37 -0.73 -20.68
C GLY A 177 7.06 -1.18 -19.25
N SER A 178 7.78 -2.19 -18.76
CA SER A 178 7.60 -2.70 -17.41
C SER A 178 8.29 -1.82 -16.36
N GLY A 179 7.68 -1.71 -15.18
CA GLY A 179 8.20 -1.01 -14.00
C GLY A 179 7.97 0.50 -13.97
N VAL A 180 7.15 1.02 -14.89
CA VAL A 180 6.80 2.44 -14.97
C VAL A 180 5.29 2.63 -15.21
N LEU A 181 4.72 3.70 -14.67
CA LEU A 181 3.30 4.04 -14.82
C LEU A 181 3.14 5.51 -15.23
N ASN A 182 2.45 5.76 -16.34
CA ASN A 182 2.11 7.12 -16.74
C ASN A 182 0.92 7.62 -15.91
N VAL A 183 1.16 8.58 -15.01
CA VAL A 183 0.14 9.15 -14.11
C VAL A 183 -0.29 10.55 -14.55
N SER A 184 -0.03 10.92 -15.79
CA SER A 184 -0.38 12.24 -16.33
C SER A 184 -1.85 12.60 -16.12
N VAL A 185 -2.74 11.62 -16.25
CA VAL A 185 -4.20 11.80 -16.11
C VAL A 185 -4.65 12.30 -14.74
N CYS A 186 -3.99 11.87 -13.66
CA CYS A 186 -4.33 12.32 -12.30
C CYS A 186 -3.48 13.51 -11.82
N LYS A 187 -2.46 13.91 -12.60
CA LYS A 187 -1.56 15.04 -12.26
C LYS A 187 -1.75 16.22 -13.22
N ASN A 188 -2.99 16.60 -13.46
CA ASN A 188 -3.38 17.74 -14.30
C ASN A 188 -2.79 17.71 -15.72
N GLY A 189 -2.46 16.53 -16.24
CA GLY A 189 -1.86 16.35 -17.55
C GLY A 189 -0.34 16.53 -17.61
N ALA A 190 0.35 16.81 -16.49
CA ALA A 190 1.81 16.87 -16.48
C ALA A 190 2.42 15.53 -16.95
N PRO A 191 3.57 15.51 -17.65
CA PRO A 191 4.17 14.28 -18.18
C PRO A 191 4.90 13.47 -17.08
N ILE A 192 4.21 13.20 -15.96
CA ILE A 192 4.77 12.51 -14.79
C ILE A 192 4.63 11.00 -14.96
N ILE A 193 5.74 10.30 -14.75
CA ILE A 193 5.84 8.84 -14.78
C ILE A 193 6.29 8.36 -13.39
N MET A 194 5.52 7.47 -12.78
CA MET A 194 5.88 6.83 -11.51
C MET A 194 6.69 5.56 -11.77
N SER A 195 7.68 5.29 -10.91
CA SER A 195 8.42 4.03 -10.89
C SER A 195 8.84 3.70 -9.46
N PHE A 196 9.50 2.56 -9.25
CA PHE A 196 10.28 2.35 -8.03
C PHE A 196 11.64 3.06 -8.11
N PRO A 197 12.31 3.31 -6.96
CA PRO A 197 13.60 3.98 -6.93
C PRO A 197 14.66 3.30 -7.80
N HIS A 198 15.44 4.10 -8.52
CA HIS A 198 16.44 3.66 -9.51
C HIS A 198 15.89 2.66 -10.54
N PHE A 199 14.60 2.73 -10.85
CA PHE A 199 13.90 1.80 -11.76
C PHE A 199 14.01 0.32 -11.30
N TYR A 200 13.99 0.08 -9.99
CA TYR A 200 13.83 -1.28 -9.45
C TYR A 200 12.57 -1.95 -10.00
N GLN A 201 12.63 -3.25 -10.31
CA GLN A 201 11.57 -4.01 -10.98
C GLN A 201 11.14 -3.48 -12.38
N ALA A 202 11.94 -2.65 -13.04
CA ALA A 202 11.67 -2.15 -14.38
C ALA A 202 12.52 -2.79 -15.48
N ASP A 203 12.14 -2.58 -16.73
CA ASP A 203 12.94 -2.98 -17.89
C ASP A 203 14.34 -2.33 -17.84
N GLU A 204 15.39 -3.09 -18.18
CA GLU A 204 16.80 -2.63 -18.16
C GLU A 204 17.06 -1.39 -19.03
N LYS A 205 16.21 -1.16 -20.05
CA LYS A 205 16.29 0.03 -20.90
C LYS A 205 16.15 1.34 -20.12
N PHE A 206 15.39 1.36 -19.02
CA PHE A 206 15.24 2.55 -18.18
C PHE A 206 16.48 2.80 -17.32
N VAL A 207 17.07 1.73 -16.78
CA VAL A 207 18.31 1.78 -15.98
C VAL A 207 19.49 2.22 -16.85
N SER A 208 19.66 1.60 -18.02
CA SER A 208 20.79 1.87 -18.92
C SER A 208 20.71 3.20 -19.67
N ALA A 209 19.53 3.82 -19.76
CA ALA A 209 19.36 5.12 -20.41
C ALA A 209 19.99 6.28 -19.61
N ILE A 210 20.22 6.10 -18.30
CA ILE A 210 20.64 7.16 -17.39
C ILE A 210 21.76 6.66 -16.48
N GLU A 211 22.93 7.27 -16.62
CA GLU A 211 24.07 7.00 -15.76
C GLU A 211 23.74 7.34 -14.29
N GLY A 212 24.13 6.46 -13.36
CA GLY A 212 23.85 6.60 -11.92
C GLY A 212 22.64 5.81 -11.42
N MET A 213 21.89 5.13 -12.30
CA MET A 213 20.82 4.22 -11.89
C MET A 213 21.38 2.86 -11.46
N HIS A 214 21.25 2.53 -10.17
CA HIS A 214 21.74 1.28 -9.57
C HIS A 214 20.64 0.63 -8.73
N PRO A 215 19.67 -0.07 -9.33
CA PRO A 215 18.58 -0.69 -8.59
C PRO A 215 19.10 -1.74 -7.61
N ASN A 216 18.69 -1.63 -6.34
CA ASN A 216 19.02 -2.58 -5.28
C ASN A 216 17.75 -2.95 -4.53
N LYS A 217 17.52 -4.25 -4.34
CA LYS A 217 16.31 -4.76 -3.67
C LYS A 217 16.16 -4.21 -2.24
N GLU A 218 17.20 -4.25 -1.41
CA GLU A 218 17.14 -3.85 0.00
C GLU A 218 16.79 -2.36 0.15
N TYR A 219 17.36 -1.51 -0.71
CA TYR A 219 17.17 -0.06 -0.64
C TYR A 219 15.94 0.44 -1.39
N HIS A 220 15.47 -0.26 -2.42
CA HIS A 220 14.44 0.25 -3.33
C HIS A 220 13.15 -0.56 -3.35
N GLU A 221 13.07 -1.71 -2.66
CA GLU A 221 11.80 -2.43 -2.52
C GLU A 221 10.84 -1.69 -1.58
N THR A 222 9.54 -1.73 -1.89
CA THR A 222 8.48 -1.33 -0.96
C THR A 222 8.03 -2.55 -0.16
N PHE A 223 8.00 -2.43 1.15
CA PHE A 223 7.53 -3.49 2.05
C PHE A 223 6.73 -2.93 3.23
N VAL A 224 5.91 -3.80 3.80
CA VAL A 224 5.16 -3.55 5.05
C VAL A 224 5.18 -4.82 5.90
N ASP A 225 5.54 -4.67 7.17
CA ASP A 225 5.56 -5.72 8.17
C ASP A 225 4.33 -5.56 9.07
N ILE A 226 3.38 -6.47 8.91
CA ILE A 226 2.05 -6.39 9.53
C ILE A 226 1.93 -7.44 10.62
N ASN A 227 1.41 -7.08 11.79
CA ASN A 227 1.08 -8.07 12.81
C ASN A 227 -0.12 -8.91 12.34
N PRO A 228 0.01 -10.25 12.20
CA PRO A 228 -1.06 -11.06 11.61
C PRO A 228 -2.34 -11.10 12.46
N LEU A 229 -2.22 -11.00 13.78
CA LEU A 229 -3.40 -11.08 14.64
C LEU A 229 -4.24 -9.80 14.56
N THR A 230 -3.59 -8.63 14.58
CA THR A 230 -4.28 -7.34 14.73
C THR A 230 -4.45 -6.56 13.43
N GLY A 231 -3.70 -6.87 12.37
CA GLY A 231 -3.69 -6.07 11.13
C GLY A 231 -2.93 -4.74 11.25
N ILE A 232 -2.25 -4.50 12.37
CA ILE A 232 -1.50 -3.27 12.63
C ILE A 232 -0.11 -3.34 11.98
N ILE A 233 0.28 -2.26 11.30
CA ILE A 233 1.61 -2.10 10.71
C ILE A 233 2.64 -1.85 11.82
N LEU A 234 3.69 -2.67 11.87
CA LEU A 234 4.77 -2.56 12.85
C LEU A 234 6.01 -1.85 12.28
N ARG A 235 6.31 -2.09 11.01
CA ARG A 235 7.42 -1.47 10.28
C ARG A 235 7.06 -1.41 8.80
N ALA A 236 7.29 -0.29 8.14
CA ALA A 236 7.07 -0.20 6.69
C ALA A 236 8.05 0.77 6.04
N ALA A 237 8.25 0.57 4.74
CA ALA A 237 8.96 1.49 3.87
C ALA A 237 8.24 1.53 2.53
N LYS A 238 7.46 2.59 2.30
CA LYS A 238 6.80 2.90 1.04
C LYS A 238 7.72 3.76 0.20
N ARG A 239 8.15 3.22 -0.94
CA ARG A 239 9.18 3.82 -1.78
C ARG A 239 8.71 3.93 -3.21
N PHE A 240 8.76 5.14 -3.76
CA PHE A 240 8.42 5.40 -5.15
C PHE A 240 9.24 6.57 -5.68
N GLN A 241 9.34 6.65 -7.00
CA GLN A 241 10.14 7.62 -7.74
C GLN A 241 9.25 8.41 -8.69
N ILE A 242 9.44 9.73 -8.67
CA ILE A 242 8.82 10.67 -9.58
C ILE A 242 9.78 10.91 -10.72
N ASN A 243 9.31 10.64 -11.94
CA ASN A 243 10.05 10.86 -13.17
C ASN A 243 9.25 11.76 -14.11
N VAL A 244 9.93 12.37 -15.08
CA VAL A 244 9.33 13.17 -16.13
C VAL A 244 9.63 12.53 -17.48
N TYR A 245 8.61 12.34 -18.32
CA TYR A 245 8.81 11.86 -19.68
C TYR A 245 9.30 13.03 -20.56
N VAL A 246 10.52 12.89 -21.09
CA VAL A 246 11.16 13.94 -21.90
C VAL A 246 11.41 13.40 -23.31
N LYS A 247 11.10 14.21 -24.32
CA LYS A 247 11.35 13.89 -25.73
C LYS A 247 11.73 15.15 -26.50
N LYS A 248 12.42 14.96 -27.62
CA LYS A 248 12.63 16.02 -28.60
C LYS A 248 11.29 16.43 -29.24
N LEU A 249 11.10 17.73 -29.39
CA LEU A 249 10.00 18.34 -30.12
C LEU A 249 10.58 19.38 -31.08
N ASP A 250 10.32 19.24 -32.38
CA ASP A 250 10.89 20.14 -33.39
C ASP A 250 10.36 21.58 -33.27
N ASP A 251 9.15 21.74 -32.74
CA ASP A 251 8.50 23.04 -32.50
C ASP A 251 9.07 23.78 -31.27
N PHE A 252 9.75 23.07 -30.35
CA PHE A 252 10.27 23.64 -29.11
C PHE A 252 11.80 23.56 -29.05
N ILE A 253 12.45 24.69 -29.33
CA ILE A 253 13.92 24.82 -29.35
C ILE A 253 14.58 24.44 -28.02
N GLU A 254 13.86 24.60 -26.90
CA GLU A 254 14.30 24.31 -25.54
C GLU A 254 14.61 22.82 -25.36
N THR A 255 13.93 21.94 -26.12
CA THR A 255 14.18 20.49 -26.08
C THR A 255 15.48 20.09 -26.80
N GLY A 256 15.98 20.96 -27.69
CA GLY A 256 17.20 20.74 -28.45
C GLY A 256 17.26 19.36 -29.12
N ASN A 257 18.33 18.63 -28.87
CA ASN A 257 18.52 17.24 -29.34
C ASN A 257 18.49 16.25 -28.18
N ILE A 258 17.59 16.45 -27.21
CA ILE A 258 17.45 15.51 -26.10
C ILE A 258 16.94 14.15 -26.57
N ARG A 259 17.45 13.08 -25.95
CA ARG A 259 16.97 11.72 -26.20
C ARG A 259 15.59 11.53 -25.56
N THR A 260 14.75 10.72 -26.18
CA THR A 260 13.47 10.32 -25.61
C THR A 260 13.70 9.34 -24.46
N LEU A 261 13.38 9.72 -23.22
CA LEU A 261 13.63 8.92 -22.03
C LEU A 261 12.71 9.31 -20.85
N VAL A 262 12.66 8.46 -19.83
CA VAL A 262 11.98 8.72 -18.56
C VAL A 262 13.01 9.25 -17.56
N PHE A 263 13.02 10.56 -17.31
CA PHE A 263 14.04 11.25 -16.53
C PHE A 263 13.69 11.28 -15.03
N PRO A 264 14.50 10.70 -14.12
CA PRO A 264 14.24 10.68 -12.70
C PRO A 264 14.48 12.06 -12.08
N VAL A 265 13.53 12.52 -11.27
CA VAL A 265 13.64 13.79 -10.55
C VAL A 265 14.00 13.54 -9.09
N MET A 266 13.20 12.73 -8.40
CA MET A 266 13.44 12.33 -7.02
C MET A 266 12.73 11.01 -6.69
N TYR A 267 13.18 10.34 -5.64
CA TYR A 267 12.43 9.28 -4.99
C TYR A 267 12.23 9.60 -3.51
N ILE A 268 11.23 8.98 -2.92
CA ILE A 268 10.85 9.19 -1.52
C ILE A 268 10.80 7.84 -0.81
N ASN A 269 11.17 7.83 0.45
CA ASN A 269 11.00 6.71 1.37
C ASN A 269 10.15 7.18 2.55
N GLU A 270 8.85 6.87 2.51
CA GLU A 270 7.93 7.06 3.62
C GLU A 270 8.01 5.83 4.53
N SER A 271 8.54 6.00 5.73
CA SER A 271 8.87 4.87 6.60
C SER A 271 8.34 5.04 8.02
N VAL A 272 7.92 3.93 8.60
CA VAL A 272 7.45 3.86 9.99
C VAL A 272 8.11 2.68 10.70
N LEU A 273 8.39 2.86 11.99
CA LEU A 273 8.82 1.81 12.88
C LEU A 273 8.16 2.02 14.24
N ILE A 274 7.48 1.00 14.75
CA ILE A 274 6.90 1.02 16.09
C ILE A 274 8.00 1.17 17.15
N ASP A 275 7.79 2.12 18.07
CA ASP A 275 8.67 2.31 19.21
C ASP A 275 8.52 1.18 20.24
N LYS A 276 9.52 1.02 21.12
CA LYS A 276 9.55 -0.07 22.10
C LYS A 276 8.41 0.00 23.11
N GLU A 277 7.99 1.19 23.51
CA GLU A 277 6.94 1.37 24.51
C GLU A 277 5.59 0.94 23.92
N THR A 278 5.23 1.46 22.75
CA THR A 278 3.99 1.10 22.06
C THR A 278 3.97 -0.39 21.69
N ALA A 279 5.09 -0.94 21.23
CA ALA A 279 5.21 -2.38 20.96
C ALA A 279 4.99 -3.22 22.22
N SER A 280 5.52 -2.80 23.37
CA SER A 280 5.30 -3.51 24.65
C SER A 280 3.84 -3.46 25.11
N ARG A 281 3.17 -2.32 24.91
CA ARG A 281 1.74 -2.16 25.19
C ARG A 281 0.92 -3.08 24.30
N LEU A 282 1.17 -3.07 22.99
CA LEU A 282 0.49 -3.94 22.02
C LEU A 282 0.71 -5.42 22.37
N LYS A 283 1.94 -5.81 22.71
CA LYS A 283 2.27 -7.17 23.15
C LYS A 283 1.51 -7.57 24.41
N SER A 284 1.40 -6.69 25.39
CA SER A 284 0.64 -6.93 26.61
C SER A 284 -0.85 -7.16 26.33
N VAL A 285 -1.45 -6.33 25.46
CA VAL A 285 -2.85 -6.46 25.04
C VAL A 285 -3.07 -7.78 24.30
N ILE A 286 -2.22 -8.09 23.32
CA ILE A 286 -2.31 -9.35 22.55
C ILE A 286 -2.21 -10.57 23.47
N ASN A 287 -1.23 -10.60 24.39
CA ASN A 287 -1.04 -11.70 25.32
C ASN A 287 -2.23 -11.85 26.26
N THR A 288 -2.75 -10.74 26.78
CA THR A 288 -3.91 -10.75 27.68
C THR A 288 -5.14 -11.32 26.97
N THR A 289 -5.40 -10.89 25.73
CA THR A 289 -6.49 -11.44 24.91
C THR A 289 -6.31 -12.93 24.66
N LEU A 290 -5.10 -13.36 24.25
CA LEU A 290 -4.81 -14.78 24.02
C LEU A 290 -5.02 -15.63 25.28
N ILE A 291 -4.61 -15.13 26.45
CA ILE A 291 -4.83 -15.83 27.72
C ILE A 291 -6.33 -15.93 27.99
N ILE A 292 -7.06 -14.82 27.94
CA ILE A 292 -8.50 -14.77 28.24
C ILE A 292 -9.30 -15.71 27.33
N THR A 293 -9.03 -15.70 26.02
CA THR A 293 -9.72 -16.58 25.05
C THR A 293 -9.41 -18.06 25.29
N ASN A 294 -8.25 -18.38 25.88
CA ASN A 294 -7.86 -19.76 26.17
C ASN A 294 -8.30 -20.27 27.56
N ILE A 295 -8.76 -19.41 28.46
CA ILE A 295 -9.24 -19.81 29.80
C ILE A 295 -10.33 -20.90 29.73
N PRO A 296 -11.38 -20.81 28.89
CA PRO A 296 -12.41 -21.84 28.83
C PRO A 296 -11.86 -23.21 28.43
N TYR A 297 -10.92 -23.27 27.49
CA TYR A 297 -10.27 -24.52 27.07
C TYR A 297 -9.41 -25.10 28.19
N ILE A 298 -8.72 -24.26 28.96
CA ILE A 298 -7.96 -24.68 30.14
C ILE A 298 -8.91 -25.26 31.21
N ILE A 299 -10.03 -24.61 31.48
CA ILE A 299 -11.06 -25.09 32.43
C ILE A 299 -11.63 -26.43 31.96
N MET A 300 -11.93 -26.57 30.66
CA MET A 300 -12.43 -27.81 30.09
C MET A 300 -11.42 -28.96 30.23
N ALA A 301 -10.14 -28.69 29.94
CA ALA A 301 -9.06 -29.67 30.09
C ALA A 301 -8.88 -30.10 31.56
N LEU A 302 -8.95 -29.16 32.50
CA LEU A 302 -8.91 -29.45 33.93
C LEU A 302 -10.12 -30.29 34.38
N GLY A 303 -11.31 -29.99 33.87
CA GLY A 303 -12.52 -30.77 34.14
C GLY A 303 -12.40 -32.23 33.68
N VAL A 304 -11.90 -32.45 32.46
CA VAL A 304 -11.62 -33.80 31.94
C VAL A 304 -10.57 -34.51 32.80
N PHE A 305 -9.49 -33.81 33.16
CA PHE A 305 -8.43 -34.37 33.99
C PHE A 305 -8.92 -34.80 35.36
N PHE A 306 -9.68 -33.96 36.07
CA PHE A 306 -10.27 -34.32 37.35
C PHE A 306 -11.32 -35.43 37.23
N GLY A 307 -12.10 -35.44 36.14
CA GLY A 307 -13.01 -36.52 35.82
C GLY A 307 -12.30 -37.87 35.68
N LEU A 308 -11.16 -37.90 34.98
CA LEU A 308 -10.32 -39.10 34.83
C LEU A 308 -9.70 -39.56 36.16
N ILE A 309 -9.29 -38.61 37.01
CA ILE A 309 -8.78 -38.95 38.35
C ILE A 309 -9.91 -39.55 39.21
N PHE A 310 -11.09 -38.95 39.18
CA PHE A 310 -12.23 -39.44 39.96
C PHE A 310 -12.65 -40.84 39.52
N THR A 311 -12.76 -41.10 38.22
CA THR A 311 -13.09 -42.44 37.71
C THR A 311 -12.01 -43.46 38.06
N TRP A 312 -10.73 -43.08 37.97
CA TRP A 312 -9.63 -43.95 38.40
C TRP A 312 -9.68 -44.30 39.89
N LEU A 313 -9.93 -43.30 40.76
CA LEU A 313 -10.09 -43.53 42.20
C LEU A 313 -11.31 -44.41 42.51
N ALA A 314 -12.44 -44.18 41.84
CA ALA A 314 -13.66 -44.98 42.01
C ALA A 314 -13.46 -46.44 41.58
N CYS A 315 -12.83 -46.68 40.42
CA CYS A 315 -12.50 -48.03 39.96
C CYS A 315 -11.50 -48.74 40.86
N ARG A 316 -10.59 -48.01 41.52
CA ARG A 316 -9.66 -48.59 42.51
C ARG A 316 -10.35 -48.94 43.83
N GLY A 317 -11.36 -48.17 44.24
CA GLY A 317 -12.15 -48.42 45.45
C GLY A 317 -13.11 -49.61 45.36
N GLN A 318 -13.54 -50.00 44.17
CA GLN A 318 -14.39 -51.20 43.97
C GLN A 318 -13.61 -52.52 43.96
N GLY A 319 -12.28 -52.48 44.00
CA GLY A 319 -11.42 -53.68 44.08
C GLY A 319 -11.28 -54.29 45.48
N SER A 320 -11.92 -53.72 46.52
CA SER A 320 -11.93 -54.29 47.88
C SER A 320 -13.33 -54.41 48.51
N MET A 321 -14.37 -54.65 47.70
CA MET A 321 -15.57 -55.30 48.26
C MET A 321 -15.23 -56.78 48.41
N ASP A 322 -14.62 -57.12 49.56
CA ASP A 322 -14.49 -58.49 50.03
C ASP A 322 -15.85 -59.19 49.93
N GLU A 323 -15.80 -60.40 49.39
CA GLU A 323 -16.92 -61.31 49.19
C GLU A 323 -17.79 -61.41 50.46
N GLY A 324 -19.08 -61.08 50.33
CA GLY A 324 -20.05 -61.38 51.38
C GLY A 324 -20.04 -62.88 51.71
N THR A 325 -19.72 -63.20 52.97
CA THR A 325 -19.69 -64.55 53.52
C THR A 325 -21.01 -65.29 53.29
N ALA A 326 -20.90 -66.59 53.00
CA ALA A 326 -22.01 -67.47 52.59
C ALA A 326 -23.18 -67.60 53.59
N ASP A 327 -23.07 -67.06 54.81
CA ASP A 327 -24.10 -67.12 55.86
C ASP A 327 -25.34 -66.25 55.59
N GLU A 328 -25.27 -65.25 54.71
CA GLU A 328 -26.45 -64.43 54.36
C GLU A 328 -27.37 -65.06 53.29
N ARG A 329 -27.02 -66.24 52.75
CA ARG A 329 -27.79 -66.92 51.69
C ARG A 329 -28.67 -68.08 52.17
N ALA A 330 -28.98 -68.19 53.46
CA ALA A 330 -29.88 -69.23 53.97
C ALA A 330 -31.36 -68.77 53.92
N PRO A 331 -32.29 -69.55 53.32
CA PRO A 331 -33.70 -69.20 53.28
C PRO A 331 -34.36 -69.42 54.65
N LEU A 332 -35.00 -68.37 55.17
CA LEU A 332 -35.80 -68.36 56.40
C LEU A 332 -37.16 -69.07 56.23
N ILE A 333 -37.21 -70.33 55.81
CA ILE A 333 -38.43 -71.16 55.98
C ILE A 333 -38.04 -72.63 56.19
N ARG A 334 -38.32 -73.15 57.39
CA ARG A 334 -38.76 -74.54 57.59
C ARG A 334 -39.84 -74.59 58.67
N THR A 335 -40.91 -75.30 58.31
CA THR A 335 -42.08 -75.78 59.07
C THR A 335 -41.75 -76.40 60.41
#